data_AF-A0A383B1Q7-F1
#
_entry.id   AF-A0A383B1Q7-F1
#
_cell.length_a   1.000
_cell.length_b   1.000
_cell.length_c   1.000
_cell.angle_alpha   90.00
_cell.angle_beta   90.00
_cell.angle_gamma   90.00
#
_symmetry.space_group_name_H-M   'P 1'
#
loop_
_entity.id
_entity.type
_entity.pdbx_description
1 polymer ?
#
loop_
_entity_poly.entity_id
_entity_poly.type
_entity_poly.pdbx_seq_one_letter_code
_entity_poly.pdbx_strand_id
1 'polypeptide(L)'
;PHFRNSDISPEALLTRLQGGELTLSGKGGSAGKDGTAGKAEKGNLQSREFVKALSGDSFLFNFLGKALSFFGKNPKFRALMKLAIVETLGSIEGDVTRLAEASGPGMRKFMRTLLEDRNTIVFRDLRKVLKGKNPPKAIVVFYGAAHMPDLENRLVGKLGFRPDGDEWLAAFGVNPKKAGLSTFEVGLVRKMIRMQIQQALRQKK
;
A
#
# COMPACT_ATOMS: atom_id res chain seq x y z
N PRO A 1 3.90 18.04 -21.67
CA PRO A 1 3.25 16.80 -21.21
C PRO A 1 2.30 17.05 -20.02
N HIS A 2 1.02 16.68 -20.15
CA HIS A 2 0.01 16.83 -19.09
C HIS A 2 0.05 15.72 -18.03
N PHE A 3 0.79 14.64 -18.29
CA PHE A 3 0.99 13.53 -17.36
C PHE A 3 2.41 13.56 -16.79
N ARG A 4 2.54 13.26 -15.49
CA ARG A 4 3.82 13.16 -14.78
C ARG A 4 3.78 11.97 -13.82
N ASN A 5 4.62 10.97 -14.08
CA ASN A 5 4.88 9.94 -13.09
C ASN A 5 5.68 10.54 -11.92
N SER A 6 5.07 10.57 -10.74
CA SER A 6 5.66 11.15 -9.51
C SER A 6 5.91 10.06 -8.46
N ASP A 7 6.40 8.91 -8.92
CA ASP A 7 6.68 7.74 -8.09
C ASP A 7 8.19 7.50 -7.90
N ILE A 8 8.52 6.68 -6.91
CA ILE A 8 9.87 6.15 -6.68
C ILE A 8 10.15 5.00 -7.66
N SER A 9 11.38 4.89 -8.16
CA SER A 9 11.76 3.73 -8.96
C SER A 9 11.84 2.46 -8.08
N PRO A 10 11.65 1.25 -8.65
CA PRO A 10 11.79 0.01 -7.90
C PRO A 10 13.14 -0.13 -7.19
N GLU A 11 14.21 0.35 -7.82
CA GLU A 11 15.57 0.30 -7.27
C GLU A 11 15.72 1.24 -6.07
N ALA A 12 15.24 2.48 -6.20
CA ALA A 12 15.25 3.45 -5.10
C ALA A 12 14.37 2.98 -3.92
N LEU A 13 13.25 2.29 -4.21
CA LEU A 13 12.43 1.67 -3.18
C LEU A 13 13.20 0.56 -2.43
N LEU A 14 13.87 -0.33 -3.15
CA LEU A 14 14.68 -1.40 -2.55
C LEU A 14 15.82 -0.85 -1.69
N THR A 15 16.56 0.15 -2.19
CA THR A 15 17.60 0.85 -1.43
C THR A 15 17.03 1.43 -0.14
N ARG A 16 15.84 2.04 -0.21
CA ARG A 16 15.22 2.67 0.94
C ARG A 16 14.76 1.67 2.00
N LEU A 17 14.20 0.54 1.57
CA LEU A 17 13.83 -0.57 2.46
C LEU A 17 15.06 -1.15 3.18
N GLN A 18 16.19 -1.22 2.48
CA GLN A 18 17.49 -1.65 3.04
C GLN A 18 18.13 -0.62 3.98
N GLY A 19 17.58 0.60 4.07
CA GLY A 19 18.06 1.65 4.98
C GLY A 19 18.97 2.68 4.32
N GLY A 20 19.17 2.63 3.01
CA GLY A 20 19.89 3.66 2.26
C GLY A 20 19.14 5.00 2.21
N GLU A 21 19.88 6.05 1.84
CA GLU A 21 19.32 7.38 1.59
C GLU A 21 18.49 7.42 0.30
N LEU A 22 17.51 8.32 0.28
CA LEU A 22 16.60 8.46 -0.84
C LEU A 22 17.23 9.36 -1.91
N THR A 23 17.87 8.75 -2.90
CA THR A 23 18.41 9.47 -4.05
C THR A 23 17.29 9.76 -5.05
N LEU A 24 16.80 11.00 -5.04
CA LEU A 24 15.78 11.45 -5.97
C LEU A 24 16.42 11.68 -7.34
N SER A 25 16.38 10.69 -8.23
CA SER A 25 16.88 10.89 -9.59
C SER A 25 16.07 11.99 -10.27
N GLY A 26 16.77 13.04 -10.68
CA GLY A 26 16.21 14.16 -11.42
C GLY A 26 16.36 13.91 -12.92
N LYS A 27 15.25 14.10 -13.63
CA LYS A 27 15.06 14.21 -15.10
C LYS A 27 14.79 12.92 -15.87
N GLY A 28 13.94 13.12 -16.88
CA GLY A 28 13.35 12.14 -17.80
C GLY A 28 14.35 11.25 -18.53
N GLY A 29 13.79 10.19 -19.12
CA GLY A 29 14.52 9.01 -19.54
C GLY A 29 15.65 9.24 -20.55
N SER A 30 16.67 8.41 -20.40
CA SER A 30 17.44 7.82 -21.48
C SER A 30 18.14 6.59 -20.92
N ALA A 31 18.19 5.54 -21.72
CA ALA A 31 18.90 4.31 -21.46
C ALA A 31 20.41 4.55 -21.24
N GLY A 32 20.99 3.72 -20.37
CA GLY A 32 22.37 3.23 -20.43
C GLY A 32 23.51 4.21 -20.08
N LYS A 33 24.19 3.95 -18.95
CA LYS A 33 25.50 3.25 -18.93
C LYS A 33 26.10 3.24 -17.52
N ASP A 34 26.59 2.06 -17.16
CA ASP A 34 27.70 1.69 -16.28
C ASP A 34 28.16 2.67 -15.19
N GLY A 35 28.16 2.16 -13.96
CA GLY A 35 28.73 2.85 -12.81
C GLY A 35 28.83 1.98 -11.56
N THR A 36 29.77 1.03 -11.61
CA THR A 36 30.58 0.56 -10.47
C THR A 36 29.89 -0.20 -9.33
N ALA A 37 30.17 -1.50 -9.29
CA ALA A 37 29.90 -2.40 -8.19
C ALA A 37 30.56 -1.93 -6.88
N GLY A 38 29.77 -1.28 -6.02
CA GLY A 38 30.09 -1.08 -4.62
C GLY A 38 29.83 -2.37 -3.83
N LYS A 39 30.84 -2.80 -3.06
CA LYS A 39 30.87 -4.02 -2.23
C LYS A 39 29.52 -4.33 -1.56
N ALA A 40 28.97 -5.50 -1.90
CA ALA A 40 27.86 -6.09 -1.18
C ALA A 40 28.26 -6.34 0.29
N GLU A 41 27.73 -5.52 1.20
CA GLU A 41 27.67 -5.88 2.61
C GLU A 41 26.99 -7.25 2.75
N LYS A 42 27.54 -8.10 3.61
CA LYS A 42 26.98 -9.40 4.00
C LYS A 42 25.69 -9.20 4.81
N GLY A 43 24.64 -8.71 4.16
CA GLY A 43 23.31 -8.53 4.71
C GLY A 43 22.56 -9.86 4.77
N ASN A 44 22.43 -10.38 6.00
CA ASN A 44 21.50 -11.36 6.55
C ASN A 44 20.68 -12.21 5.54
N LEU A 45 20.80 -13.53 5.60
CA LEU A 45 20.04 -14.50 4.77
C LEU A 45 18.52 -14.20 4.71
N GLN A 46 17.95 -13.61 5.77
CA GLN A 46 16.56 -13.19 5.84
C GLN A 46 16.17 -12.07 4.85
N SER A 47 17.07 -11.11 4.55
CA SER A 47 16.75 -10.03 3.60
C SER A 47 16.80 -10.53 2.15
N ARG A 48 17.66 -11.51 1.83
CA ARG A 48 17.67 -12.16 0.51
C ARG A 48 16.43 -13.02 0.29
N GLU A 49 16.00 -13.76 1.30
CA GLU A 49 14.76 -14.55 1.25
C GLU A 49 13.52 -13.65 1.16
N PHE A 50 13.50 -12.51 1.86
CA PHE A 50 12.45 -11.50 1.74
C PHE A 50 12.41 -10.84 0.35
N VAL A 51 13.57 -10.53 -0.25
CA VAL A 51 13.64 -9.98 -1.61
C VAL A 51 13.21 -11.02 -2.66
N LYS A 52 13.60 -12.29 -2.52
CA LYS A 52 13.10 -13.40 -3.36
C LYS A 52 11.60 -13.64 -3.20
N ALA A 53 11.06 -13.43 -2.00
CA ALA A 53 9.64 -13.48 -1.76
C ALA A 53 8.93 -12.34 -2.53
N LEU A 54 9.44 -11.11 -2.45
CA LEU A 54 8.87 -9.97 -3.18
C LEU A 54 9.02 -10.04 -4.70
N SER A 55 10.02 -10.75 -5.22
CA SER A 55 10.23 -10.91 -6.67
C SER A 55 9.29 -11.93 -7.33
N GLY A 56 8.42 -12.60 -6.56
CA GLY A 56 7.40 -13.52 -7.09
C GLY A 56 7.90 -14.92 -7.46
N ASP A 57 9.22 -15.14 -7.51
CA ASP A 57 9.87 -16.40 -7.87
C ASP A 57 10.05 -17.39 -6.70
N SER A 58 9.34 -17.18 -5.59
CA SER A 58 9.43 -18.08 -4.44
C SER A 58 8.52 -19.30 -4.62
N PHE A 59 9.04 -20.49 -4.27
CA PHE A 59 8.25 -21.73 -4.22
C PHE A 59 6.97 -21.56 -3.38
N LEU A 60 7.04 -20.79 -2.30
CA LEU A 60 5.91 -20.46 -1.43
C LEU A 60 4.85 -19.62 -2.16
N PHE A 61 5.24 -18.64 -2.99
CA PHE A 61 4.29 -17.85 -3.79
C PHE A 61 3.60 -18.69 -4.86
N ASN A 62 4.34 -19.58 -5.53
CA ASN A 62 3.77 -20.51 -6.50
C ASN A 62 2.80 -21.51 -5.86
N PHE A 63 3.14 -22.05 -4.70
CA PHE A 63 2.23 -22.90 -3.91
C PHE A 63 0.99 -22.13 -3.46
N LEU A 64 1.17 -20.92 -2.91
CA LEU A 64 0.06 -20.08 -2.45
C LEU A 64 -0.87 -19.70 -3.60
N GLY A 65 -0.34 -19.40 -4.79
CA GLY A 65 -1.13 -19.12 -5.99
C GLY A 65 -1.96 -20.33 -6.45
N LYS A 66 -1.38 -21.53 -6.43
CA LYS A 66 -2.11 -22.78 -6.75
C LYS A 66 -3.19 -23.09 -5.71
N ALA A 67 -2.88 -22.91 -4.43
CA ALA A 67 -3.86 -23.05 -3.34
C ALA A 67 -5.00 -22.03 -3.51
N LEU A 68 -4.69 -20.74 -3.72
CA LEU A 68 -5.69 -19.70 -3.98
C LEU A 68 -6.56 -20.02 -5.20
N SER A 69 -5.98 -20.56 -6.27
CA SER A 69 -6.70 -20.96 -7.48
C SER A 69 -7.66 -22.12 -7.21
N PHE A 70 -7.23 -23.12 -6.44
CA PHE A 70 -8.08 -24.25 -6.06
C PHE A 70 -9.21 -23.81 -5.11
N PHE A 71 -8.90 -23.04 -4.07
CA PHE A 71 -9.87 -22.56 -3.11
C PHE A 71 -10.79 -21.46 -3.66
N GLY A 72 -10.31 -20.65 -4.60
CA GLY A 72 -11.08 -19.62 -5.29
C GLY A 72 -12.22 -20.16 -6.15
N LYS A 73 -12.19 -21.45 -6.52
CA LYS A 73 -13.28 -22.15 -7.22
C LYS A 73 -14.48 -22.43 -6.33
N ASN A 74 -14.33 -22.43 -4.99
CA ASN A 74 -15.44 -22.60 -4.07
C ASN A 74 -16.15 -21.25 -3.81
N PRO A 75 -17.42 -21.09 -4.19
CA PRO A 75 -18.14 -19.83 -4.06
C PRO A 75 -18.32 -19.39 -2.60
N LYS A 76 -18.53 -20.32 -1.65
CA LYS A 76 -18.64 -20.02 -0.21
C LYS A 76 -17.33 -19.50 0.33
N PHE A 77 -16.23 -20.18 0.05
CA PHE A 77 -14.91 -19.78 0.51
C PHE A 77 -14.49 -18.42 -0.05
N ARG A 78 -14.69 -18.20 -1.36
CA ARG A 78 -14.42 -16.91 -1.99
C ARG A 78 -15.23 -15.78 -1.34
N ALA A 79 -16.47 -16.03 -0.96
CA ALA A 79 -17.29 -15.06 -0.25
C ALA A 79 -16.80 -14.81 1.18
N LEU A 80 -16.38 -15.84 1.91
CA LEU A 80 -15.77 -15.69 3.23
C LEU A 80 -14.49 -14.86 3.18
N MET A 81 -13.60 -15.11 2.21
CA MET A 81 -12.38 -14.33 2.03
C MET A 81 -12.68 -12.87 1.66
N LYS A 82 -13.62 -12.63 0.74
CA LYS A 82 -14.06 -11.26 0.42
C LYS A 82 -14.66 -10.56 1.63
N LEU A 83 -15.51 -11.24 2.38
CA LEU A 83 -16.10 -10.71 3.61
C LEU A 83 -15.01 -10.36 4.62
N ALA A 84 -14.00 -11.22 4.76
CA ALA A 84 -12.91 -10.97 5.68
C ALA A 84 -12.08 -9.73 5.29
N ILE A 85 -11.78 -9.56 4.00
CA ILE A 85 -11.06 -8.37 3.51
C ILE A 85 -11.91 -7.12 3.70
N VAL A 86 -13.20 -7.15 3.32
CA VAL A 86 -14.12 -6.01 3.49
C VAL A 86 -14.23 -5.61 4.96
N GLU A 87 -14.41 -6.56 5.87
CA GLU A 87 -14.52 -6.29 7.31
C GLU A 87 -13.20 -5.77 7.89
N THR A 88 -12.07 -6.32 7.46
CA THR A 88 -10.74 -5.90 7.93
C THR A 88 -10.44 -4.48 7.48
N LEU A 89 -10.60 -4.17 6.19
CA LEU A 89 -10.33 -2.84 5.65
C LEU A 89 -11.33 -1.80 6.16
N GLY A 90 -12.60 -2.18 6.32
CA GLY A 90 -13.63 -1.33 6.91
C GLY A 90 -13.37 -1.02 8.39
N SER A 91 -12.87 -1.99 9.16
CA SER A 91 -12.56 -1.80 10.59
C SER A 91 -11.38 -0.87 10.85
N ILE A 92 -10.49 -0.70 9.87
CA ILE A 92 -9.35 0.23 9.97
C ILE A 92 -9.61 1.55 9.25
N GLU A 93 -10.84 1.79 8.75
CA GLU A 93 -11.22 3.02 8.01
C GLU A 93 -10.27 3.33 6.84
N GLY A 94 -9.69 2.29 6.21
CA GLY A 94 -8.68 2.46 5.16
C GLY A 94 -7.29 2.90 5.64
N ASP A 95 -7.09 3.18 6.94
CA ASP A 95 -5.78 3.49 7.53
C ASP A 95 -4.98 2.21 7.80
N VAL A 96 -4.32 1.75 6.73
CA VAL A 96 -3.41 0.59 6.78
C VAL A 96 -2.19 0.81 7.67
N THR A 97 -1.91 2.06 8.09
CA THR A 97 -0.80 2.37 9.01
C THR A 97 -1.04 1.74 10.37
N ARG A 98 -2.30 1.70 10.85
CA ARG A 98 -2.68 1.04 12.10
C ARG A 98 -2.39 -0.47 12.06
N LEU A 99 -2.65 -1.11 10.92
CA LEU A 99 -2.33 -2.52 10.73
C LEU A 99 -0.83 -2.76 10.64
N ALA A 100 -0.11 -1.90 9.93
CA ALA A 100 1.35 -1.94 9.86
C ALA A 100 1.98 -1.80 11.25
N GLU A 101 1.41 -0.91 12.07
CA GLU A 101 1.82 -0.68 13.44
C GLU A 101 1.71 -1.93 14.31
N ALA A 102 0.61 -2.66 14.18
CA ALA A 102 0.35 -3.92 14.88
C ALA A 102 1.25 -5.07 14.38
N SER A 103 1.74 -4.99 13.14
CA SER A 103 2.49 -6.08 12.46
C SER A 103 4.00 -6.10 12.75
N GLY A 104 4.48 -5.33 13.72
CA GLY A 104 5.88 -5.32 14.17
C GLY A 104 6.82 -4.32 13.46
N PRO A 105 8.08 -4.17 13.94
CA PRO A 105 8.99 -3.11 13.49
C PRO A 105 9.33 -3.13 11.99
N GLY A 106 9.49 -4.32 11.41
CA GLY A 106 9.81 -4.49 9.98
C GLY A 106 8.68 -4.01 9.08
N MET A 107 7.44 -4.43 9.37
CA MET A 107 6.26 -4.02 8.60
C MET A 107 5.96 -2.52 8.75
N ARG A 108 6.18 -1.95 9.94
CA ARG A 108 6.12 -0.51 10.16
C ARG A 108 7.08 0.25 9.25
N LYS A 109 8.36 -0.16 9.22
CA LYS A 109 9.37 0.50 8.38
C LYS A 109 8.99 0.39 6.90
N PHE A 110 8.57 -0.80 6.47
CA PHE A 110 8.12 -1.06 5.10
C PHE A 110 6.96 -0.14 4.68
N MET A 111 5.89 -0.09 5.48
CA MET A 111 4.71 0.72 5.18
C MET A 111 5.00 2.21 5.26
N ARG A 112 5.83 2.65 6.21
CA ARG A 112 6.30 4.05 6.27
C ARG A 112 7.01 4.46 4.99
N THR A 113 7.95 3.65 4.51
CA THR A 113 8.66 3.91 3.24
C THR A 113 7.70 3.88 2.05
N LEU A 114 6.76 2.93 2.00
CA LEU A 114 5.78 2.88 0.92
C LEU A 114 4.82 4.07 0.93
N LEU A 115 4.47 4.64 2.09
CA LEU A 115 3.48 5.70 2.17
C LEU A 115 4.11 7.09 2.19
N GLU A 116 4.98 7.38 3.15
CA GLU A 116 5.52 8.73 3.40
C GLU A 116 6.56 9.16 2.37
N ASP A 117 7.48 8.26 1.99
CA ASP A 117 8.56 8.60 1.06
C ASP A 117 7.97 8.84 -0.36
N ARG A 118 7.01 8.00 -0.78
CA ARG A 118 6.30 8.17 -2.06
C ARG A 118 5.44 9.44 -2.08
N ASN A 119 4.69 9.72 -1.01
CA ASN A 119 3.93 10.98 -0.90
C ASN A 119 4.82 12.22 -0.92
N THR A 120 6.04 12.13 -0.41
CA THR A 120 6.99 13.24 -0.45
C THR A 120 7.39 13.63 -1.87
N ILE A 121 7.53 12.66 -2.78
CA ILE A 121 7.82 12.90 -4.20
C ILE A 121 6.64 13.60 -4.88
N VAL A 122 5.42 13.07 -4.69
CA VAL A 122 4.18 13.66 -5.21
C VAL A 122 4.04 15.10 -4.74
N PHE A 123 4.22 15.34 -3.44
CA PHE A 123 4.05 16.66 -2.85
C PHE A 123 5.11 17.68 -3.32
N ARG A 124 6.35 17.23 -3.51
CA ARG A 124 7.42 18.04 -4.12
C ARG A 124 7.04 18.45 -5.54
N ASP A 125 6.53 17.53 -6.33
CA ASP A 125 6.20 17.77 -7.73
C ASP A 125 4.95 18.63 -7.87
N LEU A 126 3.95 18.44 -7.02
CA LEU A 126 2.79 19.31 -6.89
C LEU A 126 3.21 20.76 -6.58
N ARG A 127 4.10 20.97 -5.60
CA ARG A 127 4.65 22.30 -5.28
C ARG A 127 5.34 22.96 -6.48
N LYS A 128 6.07 22.19 -7.29
CA LYS A 128 6.73 22.72 -8.49
C LYS A 128 5.72 23.17 -9.53
N VAL A 129 4.65 22.40 -9.74
CA VAL A 129 3.56 22.74 -10.67
C VAL A 129 2.84 24.01 -10.21
N LEU A 130 2.49 24.10 -8.92
CA LEU A 130 1.78 25.25 -8.36
C LEU A 130 2.60 26.55 -8.36
N LYS A 131 3.94 26.46 -8.24
CA LYS A 131 4.84 27.62 -8.31
C LYS A 131 5.22 28.04 -9.74
N GLY A 132 4.71 27.35 -10.76
CA GLY A 132 4.98 27.69 -12.16
C GLY A 132 4.37 29.05 -12.55
N LYS A 133 4.86 29.66 -13.63
CA LYS A 133 4.34 30.95 -14.14
C LYS A 133 2.85 30.90 -14.48
N ASN A 134 2.40 29.78 -15.06
CA ASN A 134 1.01 29.53 -15.44
C ASN A 134 0.58 28.17 -14.85
N PRO A 135 0.20 28.10 -13.56
CA PRO A 135 -0.23 26.84 -12.97
C PRO A 135 -1.56 26.39 -13.59
N PRO A 136 -1.78 25.07 -13.76
CA PRO A 136 -3.05 24.55 -14.26
C PRO A 136 -4.18 24.84 -13.26
N LYS A 137 -5.40 25.05 -13.79
CA LYS A 137 -6.60 25.29 -12.96
C LYS A 137 -7.03 24.07 -12.16
N ALA A 138 -6.73 22.86 -12.66
CA ALA A 138 -7.06 21.60 -12.03
C ALA A 138 -5.88 20.63 -12.10
N ILE A 139 -5.63 19.91 -11.01
CA ILE A 139 -4.58 18.89 -10.91
C ILE A 139 -5.23 17.63 -10.35
N VAL A 140 -5.09 16.53 -11.07
CA VAL A 140 -5.55 15.21 -10.63
C VAL A 140 -4.34 14.40 -10.17
N VAL A 141 -4.41 13.87 -8.95
CA VAL A 141 -3.38 12.98 -8.39
C VAL A 141 -3.99 11.59 -8.29
N PHE A 142 -3.40 10.61 -9.00
CA PHE A 142 -3.78 9.21 -8.90
C PHE A 142 -2.90 8.52 -7.86
N TYR A 143 -3.51 7.90 -6.84
CA TYR A 143 -2.78 7.23 -5.77
C TYR A 143 -3.63 6.14 -5.10
N GLY A 144 -2.97 5.21 -4.40
CA GLY A 144 -3.63 4.13 -3.68
C GLY A 144 -4.22 4.60 -2.35
N ALA A 145 -5.34 4.02 -1.91
CA ALA A 145 -6.11 4.48 -0.75
C ALA A 145 -5.29 4.64 0.54
N ALA A 146 -4.30 3.77 0.76
CA ALA A 146 -3.39 3.82 1.89
C ALA A 146 -2.62 5.15 2.04
N HIS A 147 -2.47 5.92 0.95
CA HIS A 147 -1.75 7.18 0.94
C HIS A 147 -2.62 8.41 1.28
N MET A 148 -3.96 8.26 1.31
CA MET A 148 -4.91 9.38 1.51
C MET A 148 -4.62 10.20 2.77
N PRO A 149 -4.46 9.60 3.96
CA PRO A 149 -4.36 10.39 5.19
C PRO A 149 -3.15 11.33 5.21
N ASP A 150 -1.94 10.85 4.86
CA ASP A 150 -0.74 11.71 4.84
C ASP A 150 -0.81 12.75 3.71
N LEU A 151 -1.35 12.41 2.54
CA LEU A 151 -1.46 13.36 1.44
C LEU A 151 -2.42 14.50 1.79
N GLU A 152 -3.60 14.19 2.33
CA GLU A 152 -4.58 15.17 2.77
C GLU A 152 -3.99 16.12 3.82
N ASN A 153 -3.35 15.58 4.86
CA ASN A 153 -2.68 16.36 5.90
C ASN A 153 -1.67 17.36 5.32
N ARG A 154 -0.93 16.97 4.26
CA ARG A 154 0.02 17.86 3.58
C ARG A 154 -0.67 18.90 2.71
N LEU A 155 -1.72 18.53 1.99
CA LEU A 155 -2.47 19.45 1.14
C LEU A 155 -3.15 20.55 1.98
N VAL A 156 -3.84 20.15 3.04
CA VAL A 156 -4.54 21.08 3.95
C VAL A 156 -3.52 21.86 4.78
N GLY A 157 -2.68 21.17 5.53
CA GLY A 157 -1.80 21.80 6.53
C GLY A 157 -0.63 22.61 5.94
N LYS A 158 -0.16 22.29 4.73
CA LYS A 158 1.05 22.92 4.17
C LYS A 158 0.83 23.70 2.88
N LEU A 159 -0.29 23.49 2.18
CA LEU A 159 -0.63 24.22 0.95
C LEU A 159 -1.94 25.00 1.06
N GLY A 160 -2.67 24.87 2.18
CA GLY A 160 -3.91 25.63 2.42
C GLY A 160 -5.09 25.20 1.57
N PHE A 161 -5.04 24.00 0.97
CA PHE A 161 -6.21 23.42 0.31
C PHE A 161 -7.31 23.13 1.34
N ARG A 162 -8.55 23.10 0.87
CA ARG A 162 -9.71 22.71 1.67
C ARG A 162 -10.39 21.51 1.00
N PRO A 163 -10.85 20.51 1.76
CA PRO A 163 -11.70 19.47 1.22
C PRO A 163 -12.96 20.10 0.59
N ASP A 164 -13.28 19.70 -0.64
CA ASP A 164 -14.46 20.16 -1.38
C ASP A 164 -15.53 19.06 -1.50
N GLY A 165 -15.11 17.79 -1.43
CA GLY A 165 -15.97 16.62 -1.39
C GLY A 165 -15.18 15.33 -1.59
N ASP A 166 -15.82 14.20 -1.29
CA ASP A 166 -15.30 12.87 -1.53
C ASP A 166 -16.36 12.01 -2.24
N GLU A 167 -15.90 11.15 -3.15
CA GLU A 167 -16.74 10.16 -3.81
C GLU A 167 -16.12 8.77 -3.58
N TRP A 168 -16.88 7.91 -2.90
CA TRP A 168 -16.47 6.53 -2.65
C TRP A 168 -17.15 5.59 -3.63
N LEU A 169 -16.36 5.11 -4.59
CA LEU A 169 -16.79 4.07 -5.51
C LEU A 169 -16.54 2.68 -4.93
N ALA A 170 -17.56 1.82 -4.96
CA ALA A 170 -17.45 0.46 -4.47
C ALA A 170 -16.48 -0.36 -5.35
N ALA A 171 -15.27 -0.64 -4.84
CA ALA A 171 -14.27 -1.41 -5.58
C ALA A 171 -14.68 -2.87 -5.77
N PHE A 172 -15.19 -3.51 -4.71
CA PHE A 172 -15.78 -4.84 -4.76
C PHE A 172 -16.70 -5.06 -3.55
N GLY A 173 -17.63 -6.00 -3.70
CA GLY A 173 -18.52 -6.42 -2.62
C GLY A 173 -18.64 -7.93 -2.55
N VAL A 174 -19.34 -8.38 -1.52
CA VAL A 174 -19.75 -9.77 -1.36
C VAL A 174 -21.25 -9.81 -1.08
N ASN A 175 -21.95 -10.72 -1.76
CA ASN A 175 -23.32 -11.10 -1.41
C ASN A 175 -23.26 -12.48 -0.74
N PRO A 176 -23.29 -12.56 0.60
CA PRO A 176 -23.13 -13.82 1.31
C PRO A 176 -24.25 -14.82 1.02
N LYS A 177 -25.50 -14.33 0.87
CA LYS A 177 -26.65 -15.19 0.53
C LYS A 177 -26.46 -15.86 -0.83
N LYS A 178 -26.06 -15.10 -1.85
CA LYS A 178 -25.78 -15.65 -3.20
C LYS A 178 -24.64 -16.67 -3.18
N ALA A 179 -23.72 -16.54 -2.24
CA ALA A 179 -22.62 -17.49 -2.05
C ALA A 179 -23.01 -18.74 -1.25
N GLY A 180 -24.23 -18.81 -0.70
CA GLY A 180 -24.69 -19.92 0.14
C GLY A 180 -24.23 -19.84 1.60
N LEU A 181 -23.86 -18.65 2.08
CA LEU A 181 -23.56 -18.42 3.50
C LEU A 181 -24.83 -18.06 4.25
N SER A 182 -25.04 -18.72 5.39
CA SER A 182 -26.10 -18.40 6.35
C SER A 182 -25.79 -17.10 7.10
N THR A 183 -26.84 -16.48 7.66
CA THR A 183 -26.71 -15.30 8.51
C THR A 183 -25.86 -15.57 9.76
N PHE A 184 -25.97 -16.77 10.33
CA PHE A 184 -25.15 -17.22 11.45
C PHE A 184 -23.67 -17.27 11.08
N GLU A 185 -23.30 -17.93 9.98
CA GLU A 185 -21.90 -18.01 9.51
C GLU A 185 -21.30 -16.61 9.29
N VAL A 186 -22.05 -15.71 8.65
CA VAL A 186 -21.62 -14.32 8.43
C VAL A 186 -21.42 -13.58 9.75
N GLY A 187 -22.38 -13.69 10.67
CA GLY A 187 -22.31 -13.03 11.97
C GLY A 187 -21.11 -13.52 12.80
N LEU A 188 -20.89 -14.84 12.80
CA LEU A 188 -19.78 -15.47 13.49
C LEU A 188 -18.43 -14.98 12.94
N VAL A 189 -18.24 -15.01 11.62
CA VAL A 189 -17.00 -14.58 10.96
C VAL A 189 -16.71 -13.11 11.23
N ARG A 190 -17.70 -12.22 11.10
CA ARG A 190 -17.54 -10.80 11.41
C ARG A 190 -17.11 -10.59 12.86
N LYS A 191 -17.75 -11.28 13.80
CA LYS A 191 -17.42 -11.19 15.23
C LYS A 191 -15.99 -11.63 15.49
N MET A 192 -15.56 -12.77 14.92
CA MET A 192 -14.19 -13.26 15.06
C MET A 192 -13.17 -12.23 14.55
N ILE A 193 -13.37 -11.70 13.35
CA ILE A 193 -12.44 -10.73 12.73
C ILE A 193 -12.34 -9.46 13.58
N ARG A 194 -13.47 -8.89 14.00
CA ARG A 194 -13.47 -7.71 14.86
C ARG A 194 -12.74 -7.96 16.17
N MET A 195 -12.96 -9.11 16.80
CA MET A 195 -12.25 -9.47 18.04
C MET A 195 -10.74 -9.59 17.81
N GLN A 196 -10.31 -10.22 16.73
CA GLN A 196 -8.87 -10.33 16.39
C GLN A 196 -8.24 -8.96 16.14
N ILE A 197 -8.90 -8.09 15.36
CA ILE A 197 -8.41 -6.74 15.10
C ILE A 197 -8.34 -5.94 16.40
N GLN A 198 -9.38 -5.99 17.23
CA GLN A 198 -9.38 -5.31 18.53
C GLN A 198 -8.28 -5.82 19.46
N GLN A 199 -8.03 -7.12 19.50
CA GLN A 199 -6.92 -7.70 20.28
C GLN A 199 -5.57 -7.20 19.77
N ALA A 200 -5.34 -7.22 18.45
CA ALA A 200 -4.11 -6.73 17.84
C ALA A 200 -3.87 -5.23 18.12
N LEU A 201 -4.94 -4.43 18.15
CA LEU A 201 -4.87 -3.01 18.52
C LEU A 201 -4.69 -2.78 20.04
N ARG A 202 -5.25 -3.66 20.89
CA ARG A 202 -5.20 -3.56 22.36
C ARG A 202 -3.88 -3.99 22.97
N GLN A 203 -3.17 -4.97 22.40
CA GLN A 203 -1.86 -5.46 22.89
C GLN A 203 -0.74 -4.40 22.85
N LYS A 204 -1.08 -3.13 22.54
CA LYS A 204 -0.17 -2.02 22.31
C LYS A 204 -0.48 -0.76 23.13
N LYS A 205 -1.55 -0.75 23.94
CA LYS A 205 -1.74 0.23 25.01
C LYS A 205 -1.05 -0.27 26.27
#